data_AF-C3ZNJ8-F1
#
_entry.id   AF-C3ZNJ8-F1
#
_cell.length_a   1.000
_cell.length_b   1.000
_cell.length_c   1.000
_cell.angle_alpha   90.00
_cell.angle_beta   90.00
_cell.angle_gamma   90.00
#
_symmetry.space_group_name_H-M   'P 1'
#
loop_
_entity.id
_entity.type
_entity.pdbx_description
1 polymer ?
#
loop_
_entity_poly.entity_id
_entity_poly.type
_entity_poly.pdbx_seq_one_letter_code
_entity_poly.pdbx_strand_id
1 'polypeptide(L)' 'KDIASALKKEFDSKYEPTFICIVGTDFGSSITHTKDCFIYMYMNKTAIMLFKV' A
#
# COMPACT_ATOMS: atom_id res chain seq x y z
N LYS A 1 -6.38 -2.49 10.45
CA LYS A 1 -7.17 -1.73 9.46
C LYS A 1 -6.79 -0.25 9.44
N ASP A 2 -6.58 0.37 10.60
CA ASP A 2 -6.32 1.81 10.70
C ASP A 2 -5.04 2.24 9.99
N ILE A 3 -3.97 1.45 10.06
CA ILE A 3 -2.70 1.72 9.37
C ILE A 3 -2.90 1.79 7.84
N ALA A 4 -3.62 0.82 7.26
CA ALA A 4 -3.86 0.78 5.82
C ALA A 4 -4.65 2.00 5.34
N SER A 5 -5.73 2.34 6.06
CA SER A 5 -6.56 3.50 5.76
C SER A 5 -5.79 4.82 5.94
N ALA A 6 -4.95 4.93 6.97
CA ALA A 6 -4.13 6.11 7.23
C ALA A 6 -3.10 6.32 6.12
N LEU A 7 -2.34 5.28 5.74
CA LEU A 7 -1.36 5.35 4.66
C LEU A 7 -2.02 5.67 3.32
N LYS A 8 -3.14 5.03 2.99
CA LYS A 8 -3.91 5.34 1.79
C LYS A 8 -4.31 6.82 1.76
N LYS A 9 -4.89 7.35 2.85
CA LYS A 9 -5.36 8.74 2.91
C LYS A 9 -4.23 9.75 2.79
N GLU A 10 -3.11 9.52 3.46
CA GLU A 10 -1.90 10.34 3.35
C GLU A 10 -1.37 10.38 1.91
N PHE A 11 -1.22 9.22 1.28
CA PHE A 11 -0.69 9.13 -0.08
C PHE A 11 -1.64 9.68 -1.13
N ASP A 12 -2.94 9.41 -1.01
CA ASP A 12 -3.96 10.02 -1.88
C ASP A 12 -3.92 11.55 -1.79
N SER A 13 -3.72 12.11 -0.59
CA SER A 13 -3.64 13.56 -0.40
C SER A 13 -2.35 14.18 -0.93
N LYS A 14 -1.25 13.43 -0.97
CA LYS A 14 0.08 13.96 -1.30
C LYS A 14 0.51 13.69 -2.75
N TYR A 15 0.11 12.57 -3.33
CA TYR A 15 0.58 12.06 -4.62
C TYR A 15 -0.56 11.76 -5.61
N GLU A 16 -1.73 12.33 -5.33
CA GLU A 16 -2.99 12.17 -6.06
C GLU A 16 -3.58 10.76 -5.97
N PRO A 17 -4.92 10.64 -5.87
CA PRO A 17 -5.59 9.34 -5.86
C PRO A 17 -5.33 8.51 -7.14
N THR A 18 -5.53 7.18 -7.13
CA THR A 18 -5.99 6.35 -6.01
C THR A 18 -4.94 5.32 -5.62
N PHE A 19 -4.35 5.48 -4.44
CA PHE A 19 -3.49 4.48 -3.82
C PHE A 19 -4.32 3.37 -3.17
N ILE A 20 -3.79 2.16 -3.22
CA ILE A 20 -4.31 0.99 -2.53
C ILE A 20 -3.27 0.54 -1.51
N CYS A 21 -3.70 0.35 -0.26
CA CYS A 21 -2.87 -0.16 0.82
C CYS A 21 -3.42 -1.48 1.34
N ILE A 22 -2.56 -2.50 1.40
CA ILE A 22 -2.84 -3.82 1.95
C ILE A 22 -1.86 -4.06 3.10
N VAL A 23 -2.39 -4.46 4.26
CA VAL A 23 -1.61 -4.76 5.45
C VAL A 23 -2.05 -6.10 6.00
N GLY A 24 -1.11 -7.03 6.18
CA GLY A 24 -1.39 -8.39 6.62
C GLY A 24 -0.13 -9.13 7.03
N THR A 25 -0.27 -10.26 7.72
CA THR A 25 0.86 -11.09 8.16
C THR A 25 1.29 -12.11 7.11
N ASP A 26 0.37 -12.48 6.21
CA ASP A 26 0.60 -13.44 5.14
C ASP A 26 -0.33 -13.14 3.96
N PHE A 27 0.24 -12.74 2.82
CA PHE A 27 -0.49 -12.57 1.56
C PHE A 27 0.47 -12.62 0.36
N GLY A 28 -0.04 -13.11 -0.77
CA GLY A 28 0.58 -12.99 -2.08
C GLY A 28 -0.35 -12.24 -3.03
N SER A 29 0.20 -11.39 -3.90
CA SER A 29 -0.58 -10.57 -4.83
C SER A 29 0.07 -10.49 -6.20
N SER A 30 -0.74 -10.64 -7.25
CA SER A 30 -0.38 -10.27 -8.62
C SER A 30 -1.21 -9.04 -9.00
N ILE A 31 -0.55 -7.89 -9.14
CA ILE A 31 -1.21 -6.61 -9.36
C ILE A 31 -0.53 -5.82 -10.48
N THR A 32 -1.35 -5.09 -11.24
CA THR A 32 -0.87 -4.04 -12.15
C THR A 32 -0.84 -2.74 -11.37
N HIS A 33 0.27 -2.01 -11.45
CA HIS A 33 0.48 -0.74 -10.77
C HIS A 33 1.16 0.25 -11.69
N THR A 34 0.95 1.54 -11.41
CA THR A 34 1.67 2.63 -12.07
C THR A 34 3.16 2.54 -11.77
N LYS A 35 3.99 2.74 -12.80
CA LYS A 35 5.46 2.69 -12.68
C LYS A 35 5.96 3.61 -11.57
N ASP A 36 6.96 3.13 -10.82
CA ASP A 36 7.60 3.84 -9.71
C ASP A 36 6.67 4.19 -8.51
N CYS A 37 5.41 3.73 -8.54
CA CYS A 37 4.41 3.93 -7.49
C CYS A 37 4.10 2.63 -6.73
N PHE A 38 5.14 1.88 -6.34
CA PHE A 38 5.00 0.61 -5.61
C PHE A 38 5.97 0.55 -4.42
N ILE A 39 5.43 0.24 -3.24
CA ILE A 39 6.17 0.06 -2.01
C ILE A 39 5.73 -1.26 -1.37
N TYR A 40 6.71 -2.12 -1.07
CA TYR A 40 6.51 -3.35 -0.32
C TYR A 40 7.53 -3.45 0.80
N MET A 41 7.06 -3.50 2.04
CA MET A 41 7.91 -3.49 3.23
C MET A 41 7.34 -4.36 4.34
N TYR A 42 8.22 -4.82 5.22
CA TYR A 42 7.84 -5.52 6.43
C TYR A 42 8.09 -4.65 7.66
N MET A 43 7.13 -4.64 8.58
CA MET A 43 7.29 -4.11 9.92
C MET A 43 7.03 -5.25 10.91
N ASN A 44 8.11 -5.80 11.47
CA ASN A 44 8.11 -7.04 12.25
C ASN A 44 7.53 -8.22 11.43
N LYS A 45 6.37 -8.76 11.85
CA LYS A 45 5.68 -9.87 11.19
C LYS A 45 4.55 -9.41 10.26
N THR A 46 4.45 -8.12 10.01
CA THR A 46 3.38 -7.52 9.22
C THR A 46 3.95 -7.00 7.91
N ALA A 47 3.49 -7.54 6.79
CA ALA A 47 3.74 -7.00 5.46
C ALA A 47 2.81 -5.82 5.19
N ILE A 48 3.36 -4.77 4.59
CA ILE A 48 2.67 -3.56 4.16
C ILE A 48 2.97 -3.41 2.67
N MET A 49 1.92 -3.43 1.85
CA MET A 49 1.98 -3.19 0.42
C MET A 49 1.17 -1.94 0.09
N LEU A 50 1.77 -0.98 -0.58
CA LEU A 50 1.15 0.27 -0.98
C LEU A 50 1.48 0.54 -2.44
N PHE A 51 0.47 0.75 -3.28
CA PHE A 51 0.68 0.99 -4.70
C PHE A 51 -0.39 1.89 -5.30
N LYS A 52 -0.05 2.62 -6.37
CA LYS A 52 -1.01 3.34 -7.20
C LYS A 52 -1.42 2.45 -8.37
N VAL A 53 -2.72 2.37 -8.63
CA VAL A 53 -3.26 1.71 -9.85
C VAL A 53 -2.93 2.61 -11.03
#